data_AF-A0A1T5A8H0-F1
#
_entry.id   AF-A0A1T5A8H0-F1
#
_cell.length_a   1.000
_cell.length_b   1.000
_cell.length_c   1.000
_cell.angle_alpha   90.00
_cell.angle_beta   90.00
_cell.angle_gamma   90.00
#
_symmetry.space_group_name_H-M   'P 1'
#
loop_
_entity.id
_entity.type
_entity.pdbx_description
1 polymer ?
#
loop_
_entity_poly.entity_id
_entity_poly.type
_entity_poly.pdbx_seq_one_letter_code
_entity_poly.pdbx_strand_id
1 'polypeptide(L)'
;MLCLKNRKVYVGYIQFALPMRAEVKSYLTMLPAWSGYRDKDTLGVVPTTNYQATYDYIDGSTNGGYRLDLNRFIKTVCIDDVESANLFDEDAFASFSIPDDAPSEAPKGEDNDLS
;
A
#
# COMPACT_ATOMS: atom_id res chain seq x y z
N MET A 1 -4.88 2.47 -1.97
CA MET A 1 -3.60 2.37 -2.71
C MET A 1 -3.60 3.33 -3.88
N LEU A 2 -2.54 4.12 -4.01
CA LEU A 2 -2.27 5.00 -5.15
C LEU A 2 -1.05 4.48 -5.90
N CYS A 3 -1.19 4.27 -7.21
CA CYS A 3 -0.08 4.06 -8.13
C CYS A 3 0.19 5.35 -8.89
N LEU A 4 1.43 5.81 -8.87
CA LEU A 4 1.84 7.01 -9.60
C LEU A 4 2.53 6.63 -10.91
N LYS A 5 2.51 7.57 -11.87
CA LYS A 5 3.13 7.44 -13.20
C LYS A 5 4.63 7.13 -13.13
N ASN A 6 5.31 7.57 -12.07
CA ASN A 6 6.74 7.29 -11.83
C ASN A 6 6.99 5.92 -11.14
N ARG A 7 6.01 5.01 -11.17
CA ARG A 7 5.99 3.71 -10.50
C ARG A 7 5.97 3.75 -8.98
N LYS A 8 5.95 4.92 -8.32
CA LYS A 8 5.78 4.99 -6.86
C LYS A 8 4.40 4.45 -6.47
N VAL A 9 4.35 3.72 -5.36
CA VAL A 9 3.12 3.24 -4.75
C VAL A 9 3.00 3.78 -3.33
N TYR A 10 1.81 4.24 -2.98
CA TYR A 10 1.44 4.58 -1.60
C TYR A 10 0.19 3.82 -1.17
N VAL A 11 0.22 3.25 0.03
CA VAL A 11 -0.95 2.74 0.72
C VAL A 11 -1.13 3.54 2.00
N GLY A 12 -2.36 3.92 2.31
CA GLY A 12 -2.67 4.76 3.46
C GLY A 12 -4.06 5.37 3.39
N TYR A 13 -4.29 6.32 4.28
CA TYR A 13 -5.60 6.92 4.54
C TYR A 13 -5.70 8.28 3.86
N ILE A 14 -6.78 8.51 3.10
CA ILE A 14 -7.06 9.81 2.49
C ILE A 14 -7.52 10.78 3.58
N GLN A 15 -6.86 11.94 3.66
CA GLN A 15 -7.15 12.94 4.69
C GLN A 15 -7.97 14.11 4.14
N PHE A 16 -7.64 14.59 2.93
CA PHE A 16 -8.36 15.69 2.29
C PHE A 16 -8.04 15.76 0.79
N ALA A 17 -9.05 16.07 -0.04
CA ALA A 17 -8.88 16.46 -1.43
C ALA A 17 -9.40 17.90 -1.58
N LEU A 18 -8.58 18.82 -2.11
CA LEU A 18 -9.04 20.19 -2.36
C LEU A 18 -10.20 20.16 -3.37
N PRO A 19 -11.19 21.06 -3.26
CA PRO A 19 -12.27 21.15 -4.23
C PRO A 19 -11.68 21.42 -5.62
N MET A 20 -12.02 20.57 -6.59
CA MET A 20 -11.56 20.66 -7.97
C MET A 20 -11.97 22.02 -8.55
N ARG A 21 -11.00 22.91 -8.78
CA ARG A 21 -11.19 24.12 -9.58
C ARG A 21 -10.53 23.89 -10.92
N ALA A 22 -11.25 24.18 -12.01
CA ALA A 22 -10.81 23.94 -13.38
C ALA A 22 -9.46 24.59 -13.74
N GLU A 23 -9.04 25.61 -12.98
CA GLU A 23 -7.82 26.40 -13.22
C GLU A 23 -6.65 26.04 -12.30
N VAL A 24 -6.82 25.09 -11.35
CA VAL A 24 -5.80 24.75 -10.36
C VAL A 24 -5.52 23.26 -10.37
N LYS A 25 -4.23 22.88 -10.43
CA LYS A 25 -3.81 21.49 -10.23
C LYS A 25 -4.47 20.95 -8.96
N SER A 26 -5.19 19.84 -9.09
CA SER A 26 -5.88 19.23 -7.97
C SER A 26 -4.92 18.32 -7.23
N TYR A 27 -4.92 18.41 -5.90
CA TYR A 27 -4.05 17.63 -5.03
C TYR A 27 -4.87 16.83 -4.04
N LEU A 28 -4.38 15.64 -3.76
CA LEU A 28 -4.85 14.73 -2.73
C LEU A 28 -3.83 14.71 -1.61
N THR A 29 -4.29 14.75 -0.37
CA THR A 29 -3.46 14.53 0.81
C THR A 29 -3.80 13.19 1.45
N MET A 30 -2.76 12.45 1.84
CA MET A 30 -2.92 11.17 2.51
C MET A 30 -1.88 10.98 3.61
N LEU A 31 -2.27 10.23 4.64
CA LEU A 31 -1.35 9.68 5.63
C LEU A 31 -0.92 8.29 5.17
N PRO A 32 0.36 8.07 4.79
CA PRO A 32 0.80 6.77 4.33
C PRO A 32 0.91 5.77 5.49
N ALA A 33 0.50 4.53 5.27
CA ALA A 33 0.80 3.38 6.11
C ALA A 33 2.10 2.70 5.64
N TRP A 34 2.24 2.49 4.32
CA TRP A 34 3.46 2.01 3.69
C TRP A 34 3.61 2.57 2.26
N SER A 35 4.84 2.50 1.74
CA SER A 35 5.11 2.85 0.34
C SER A 35 6.10 1.88 -0.30
N GLY A 36 6.10 1.87 -1.63
CA GLY A 36 6.95 1.02 -2.43
C GLY A 36 7.09 1.55 -3.85
N TYR A 37 7.51 0.67 -4.75
CA TYR A 37 7.57 0.93 -6.18
C TYR A 37 7.04 -0.27 -6.94
N ARG A 38 6.44 -0.05 -8.12
CA ARG A 38 6.20 -1.11 -9.08
C ARG A 38 7.52 -1.45 -9.78
N ASP A 39 7.84 -2.74 -9.84
CA ASP A 39 8.94 -3.25 -10.64
C ASP A 39 8.76 -2.87 -12.12
N LYS A 40 9.86 -2.63 -12.83
CA LYS A 40 9.80 -2.09 -14.19
C LYS A 40 9.34 -3.12 -15.23
N ASP A 41 9.54 -4.41 -14.97
CA ASP A 41 9.28 -5.47 -15.94
C ASP A 41 8.00 -6.22 -15.60
N THR A 42 7.77 -6.48 -14.31
CA THR A 42 6.61 -7.25 -13.82
C THR A 42 5.43 -6.39 -13.37
N LEU A 43 5.66 -5.08 -13.16
CA LEU A 43 4.72 -4.16 -12.51
C LEU A 43 4.27 -4.57 -11.09
N GLY A 44 4.86 -5.64 -10.54
CA GLY A 44 4.62 -6.12 -9.18
C GLY A 44 5.07 -5.08 -8.16
N VAL A 45 4.33 -4.96 -7.06
CA VAL A 45 4.64 -3.96 -6.03
C VAL A 45 5.74 -4.49 -5.11
N VAL A 46 6.80 -3.70 -4.96
CA VAL A 46 7.91 -3.95 -4.04
C VAL A 46 7.79 -2.95 -2.88
N PRO A 47 7.37 -3.39 -1.67
CA PRO A 47 7.35 -2.53 -0.49
C PRO A 47 8.76 -2.10 -0.10
N THR A 48 8.94 -0.81 0.23
CA THR A 48 10.25 -0.27 0.62
C THR A 48 10.25 0.49 1.93
N THR A 49 9.09 0.95 2.40
CA THR A 49 8.99 1.81 3.58
C THR A 49 7.72 1.49 4.35
N ASN A 50 7.86 1.10 5.62
CA ASN A 50 6.77 0.92 6.56
C ASN A 50 6.68 2.16 7.47
N TYR A 51 5.71 3.03 7.20
CA TYR A 51 5.51 4.24 8.00
C TYR A 51 4.83 3.91 9.32
N GLN A 52 3.94 2.91 9.36
CA GLN A 52 3.27 2.50 10.59
C GLN A 52 4.27 2.13 11.69
N ALA A 53 5.27 1.32 11.36
CA ALA A 53 6.34 0.98 12.30
C ALA A 53 7.13 2.21 12.78
N THR A 54 7.26 3.24 11.94
CA THR A 54 7.91 4.51 12.32
C THR A 54 7.02 5.32 13.26
N TYR A 55 5.71 5.36 13.00
CA TYR A 55 4.74 6.02 13.88
C TYR A 55 4.75 5.41 15.27
N ASP A 56 4.66 4.07 15.34
CA ASP A 56 4.64 3.32 16.60
C ASP A 56 5.94 3.52 17.39
N TYR A 57 7.09 3.51 16.70
CA TYR A 57 8.38 3.78 17.32
C TYR A 57 8.47 5.18 17.93
N ILE A 58 8.05 6.21 17.18
CA ILE A 58 8.11 7.60 17.64
C ILE A 58 7.17 7.80 18.83
N ASP A 59 5.93 7.30 18.75
CA ASP A 59 4.93 7.44 19.81
C ASP A 59 5.37 6.73 21.09
N GLY A 60 5.92 5.51 20.97
CA GLY A 60 6.44 4.73 22.10
C GLY A 60 7.75 5.25 22.69
N SER A 61 8.57 5.98 21.94
CA SER A 61 9.87 6.52 22.41
C SER A 61 9.74 7.82 23.21
N THR A 62 8.59 8.48 23.14
CA THR A 62 8.36 9.75 23.81
C THR A 62 7.94 9.56 25.27
N ASN A 63 8.93 9.50 26.16
CA ASN A 63 8.76 9.60 27.62
C ASN A 63 8.26 11.00 28.04
N GLY A 64 6.99 11.32 27.75
CA GLY A 64 6.25 12.44 28.35
C GLY A 64 6.47 13.85 27.78
N GLY A 65 7.24 14.03 26.70
CA GLY A 65 7.58 15.37 26.18
C GLY A 65 7.02 15.77 24.81
N TYR A 66 7.00 14.86 23.84
CA TYR A 66 6.51 15.11 22.49
C TYR A 66 5.44 14.07 22.15
N ARG A 67 4.29 14.47 21.62
CA ARG A 67 3.31 13.53 21.07
C ARG A 67 3.56 13.40 19.58
N LEU A 68 3.35 12.21 19.01
CA LEU A 68 3.40 12.02 17.56
C LEU A 68 2.43 12.98 16.87
N ASP A 69 2.94 13.82 15.98
CA ASP A 69 2.13 14.68 15.12
C ASP A 69 2.08 14.08 13.72
N LEU A 70 1.01 13.33 13.44
CA LEU A 70 0.80 12.66 12.16
C LEU A 70 0.74 13.63 10.97
N ASN A 71 0.43 14.92 11.22
CA ASN A 71 0.37 15.91 10.14
C ASN A 71 1.75 16.13 9.48
N ARG A 72 2.84 15.82 10.19
CA ARG A 72 4.20 15.91 9.63
C ARG A 72 4.52 14.82 8.61
N PHE A 73 3.68 13.80 8.51
CA PHE A 73 3.88 12.65 7.62
C PHE A 73 2.93 12.64 6.42
N ILE A 74 2.01 13.61 6.35
CA ILE A 74 1.09 13.76 5.23
C ILE A 74 1.88 13.88 3.91
N LYS A 75 1.44 13.12 2.92
CA LYS A 75 1.89 13.21 1.54
C LYS A 75 0.87 13.97 0.72
N THR A 76 1.34 14.96 -0.03
CA THR A 76 0.55 15.68 -1.04
C THR A 76 0.91 15.13 -2.41
N VAL A 77 -0.09 14.67 -3.15
CA VAL A 77 0.04 14.05 -4.47
C VAL A 77 -0.79 14.82 -5.47
N CYS A 78 -0.20 15.19 -6.60
CA CYS A 78 -0.94 15.78 -7.71
C CYS A 78 -1.79 14.69 -8.36
N ILE A 79 -3.09 14.94 -8.55
CA ILE A 79 -4.00 13.96 -9.16
C ILE A 79 -3.55 13.62 -10.59
N ASP A 80 -2.98 14.57 -11.31
CA ASP A 80 -2.44 14.34 -12.67
C ASP A 80 -1.28 13.33 -12.68
N ASP A 81 -0.62 13.08 -11.55
CA ASP A 81 0.45 12.08 -11.44
C ASP A 81 -0.05 10.71 -10.98
N VAL A 82 -1.33 10.60 -10.58
CA VAL A 82 -1.97 9.35 -10.21
C VAL A 82 -2.33 8.60 -11.49
N GLU A 83 -1.79 7.39 -11.61
CA GLU A 83 -2.12 6.47 -12.70
C GLU A 83 -3.34 5.62 -12.35
N SER A 84 -3.44 5.18 -11.10
CA SER A 84 -4.62 4.47 -10.59
C SER A 84 -4.79 4.65 -9.09
N ALA A 85 -6.04 4.65 -8.62
CA ALA A 85 -6.39 4.65 -7.21
C ALA A 85 -7.35 3.49 -6.93
N ASN A 86 -7.03 2.66 -5.93
CA ASN A 86 -7.78 1.46 -5.58
C ASN A 86 -8.03 1.41 -4.07
N LEU A 87 -9.15 0.83 -3.65
CA LEU A 87 -9.26 0.36 -2.26
C LEU A 87 -8.20 -0.72 -2.03
N PHE A 88 -7.69 -0.75 -0.81
CA PHE A 88 -6.61 -1.67 -0.44
C PHE A 88 -7.06 -2.48 0.77
N ASP A 89 -6.89 -3.79 0.64
CA ASP A 89 -7.07 -4.78 1.68
C ASP A 89 -5.80 -5.66 1.67
N GLU A 90 -5.19 -5.83 2.83
CA GLU A 90 -3.87 -6.49 2.92
C GLU A 90 -3.95 -7.97 2.57
N ASP A 91 -4.98 -8.66 3.06
CA ASP A 91 -5.18 -10.10 2.84
C ASP A 91 -5.50 -10.38 1.37
N ALA A 92 -6.40 -9.60 0.78
CA ALA A 92 -6.71 -9.69 -0.64
C ALA A 92 -5.48 -9.38 -1.50
N PHE A 93 -4.70 -8.36 -1.15
CA PHE A 93 -3.51 -8.00 -1.89
C PHE A 93 -2.43 -9.09 -1.86
N ALA A 94 -2.23 -9.72 -0.71
CA ALA A 94 -1.33 -10.86 -0.57
C ALA A 94 -1.75 -12.04 -1.46
N SER A 95 -3.06 -12.28 -1.62
CA SER A 95 -3.58 -13.36 -2.47
C SER A 95 -3.32 -13.16 -3.97
N PHE A 96 -3.22 -11.92 -4.46
CA PHE A 96 -2.88 -11.64 -5.86
C PHE A 96 -1.43 -12.01 -6.22
N SER A 97 -0.59 -12.27 -5.23
CA SER A 97 0.83 -12.61 -5.42
C SER A 97 1.07 -14.12 -5.56
N ILE A 98 0.02 -14.95 -5.51
CA ILE A 98 0.10 -16.38 -5.78
C ILE A 98 0.16 -16.56 -7.30
N PRO A 99 1.28 -17.06 -7.88
CA PRO A 99 1.33 -17.36 -9.31
C PRO A 99 0.33 -18.46 -9.64
N ASP A 100 -0.36 -18.35 -10.78
CA ASP A 100 -1.25 -19.41 -11.30
C ASP A 100 -0.53 -20.77 -11.49
N ASP A 101 0.80 -20.77 -11.52
CA ASP A 101 1.66 -21.97 -11.61
C ASP A 101 2.05 -22.59 -10.25
N ALA A 102 1.47 -22.15 -9.13
CA ALA A 102 1.62 -22.88 -7.88
C ALA A 102 1.02 -24.29 -8.08
N PRO A 103 1.80 -25.38 -7.96
CA PRO A 103 1.27 -26.72 -8.22
C PRO A 103 0.08 -26.95 -7.29
N SER A 104 -1.08 -27.15 -7.89
CA SER A 104 -2.25 -27.70 -7.20
C SER A 104 -1.80 -29.01 -6.56
N GLU A 105 -1.65 -29.03 -5.23
CA GLU A 105 -1.52 -30.29 -4.51
C GLU A 105 -2.82 -31.04 -4.73
N ALA A 106 -2.82 -31.92 -5.73
CA ALA A 106 -3.88 -32.87 -5.94
C ALA A 106 -4.04 -33.67 -4.63
N PRO A 107 -5.28 -33.86 -4.13
CA PRO A 107 -5.50 -34.62 -2.92
C PRO A 107 -4.90 -36.02 -3.13
N LYS A 108 -4.00 -36.44 -2.24
CA LYS A 108 -3.51 -37.82 -2.20
C LYS A 108 -4.74 -38.71 -2.04
N GLY A 109 -5.07 -39.45 -3.10
CA GLY A 109 -6.05 -40.52 -3.01
C GLY A 109 -5.61 -41.48 -1.93
N GLU A 110 -6.49 -41.73 -0.97
CA GLU A 110 -6.38 -42.88 -0.09
C GLU A 110 -6.47 -44.13 -0.97
N ASP A 111 -5.34 -44.78 -1.19
CA ASP A 111 -5.29 -46.12 -1.74
C ASP A 111 -6.00 -47.06 -0.74
N ASN A 112 -7.25 -47.37 -1.04
CA ASN A 112 -7.94 -48.52 -0.49
C ASN A 112 -7.26 -49.79 -1.01
N ASP A 113 -6.27 -50.28 -0.27
CA ASP A 113 -5.75 -51.64 -0.49
C ASP A 113 -6.52 -52.63 0.37
N LEU A 114 -7.49 -53.27 -0.28
CA LEU A 114 -8.14 -54.50 0.19
C LEU A 114 -7.21 -55.66 -0.15
N SER A 115 -6.57 -56.25 0.85
CA SER A 115 -6.18 -57.67 0.86
C SER A 115 -6.05 -58.21 2.28
#